data_AF-A0A6P4ZY18-F1
#
_entry.id   AF-A0A6P4ZY18-F1
#
_cell.length_a   1.000
_cell.length_b   1.000
_cell.length_c   1.000
_cell.angle_alpha   90.00
_cell.angle_beta   90.00
_cell.angle_gamma   90.00
#
_symmetry.space_group_name_H-M   'P 1'
#
loop_
_entity.id
_entity.type
_entity.pdbx_description
1 polymer ?
#
loop_
_entity_poly.entity_id
_entity_poly.type
_entity_poly.pdbx_seq_one_letter_code
_entity_poly.pdbx_strand_id
1 'polypeptide(L)'
;MFEMVTLADTQAHAQQAAKAVVVQYEDLEPKIITIEDAILHQSFFHPINKIEKGNLQEAFEKADQIIEGKLRIGGQEHFYLETCAAIVVPHGEDGEMEIYCSTQNPDMTQMLAAKALGVPANRVVCRVKRIGGGFGGKETRICVLSSVCAVAAHKLVWRDSGCNAVTAAGRTVELYTDEHVDAILCPPCNDACVASALLAGYWNIPAITWAAMDPRMDDKILFNTLTRLLLPFNSLGKFNSLGKVNLFSQYM
;
A
#
# COMPACT_ATOMS: atom_id res chain seq x y z
N MET A 1 9.13 5.14 -7.34
CA MET A 1 8.45 5.32 -6.04
C MET A 1 7.82 3.99 -5.67
N PHE A 2 8.28 3.36 -4.58
CA PHE A 2 7.64 2.16 -4.04
C PHE A 2 6.77 2.60 -2.87
N GLU A 3 5.46 2.44 -3.00
CA GLU A 3 4.51 2.64 -1.90
C GLU A 3 4.05 1.25 -1.45
N MET A 4 4.15 0.99 -0.14
CA MET A 4 3.78 -0.29 0.45
C MET A 4 2.61 -0.09 1.42
N VAL A 5 1.72 -1.07 1.43
CA VAL A 5 0.54 -1.10 2.32
C VAL A 5 0.69 -2.32 3.21
N THR A 6 0.48 -2.14 4.50
CA THR A 6 0.46 -3.23 5.47
C THR A 6 -0.97 -3.56 5.85
N LEU A 7 -1.25 -4.86 5.94
CA LEU A 7 -2.55 -5.39 6.30
C LEU A 7 -2.37 -6.28 7.51
N ALA A 8 -3.29 -6.15 8.47
CA ALA A 8 -3.29 -6.94 9.68
C ALA A 8 -4.73 -7.04 10.22
N ASP A 9 -4.91 -7.97 11.16
CA ASP A 9 -6.13 -8.17 11.94
C ASP A 9 -6.50 -6.96 12.82
N THR A 10 -5.51 -6.17 13.24
CA THR A 10 -5.71 -4.95 14.03
C THR A 10 -4.93 -3.76 13.49
N GLN A 11 -5.44 -2.56 13.75
CA GLN A 11 -4.76 -1.31 13.40
C GLN A 11 -3.38 -1.21 14.06
N ALA A 12 -3.23 -1.66 15.31
CA ALA A 12 -1.98 -1.62 16.04
C ALA A 12 -0.91 -2.50 15.38
N HIS A 13 -1.27 -3.73 14.99
CA HIS A 13 -0.37 -4.63 14.27
C HIS A 13 0.04 -4.07 12.91
N ALA A 14 -0.89 -3.50 12.14
CA ALA A 14 -0.57 -2.87 10.86
C ALA A 14 0.44 -1.71 11.03
N GLN A 15 0.25 -0.86 12.04
CA GLN A 15 1.17 0.24 12.33
C GLN A 15 2.55 -0.23 12.77
N GLN A 16 2.63 -1.30 13.58
CA GLN A 16 3.90 -1.89 13.98
C GLN A 16 4.63 -2.50 12.78
N ALA A 17 3.91 -3.25 11.95
CA ALA A 17 4.45 -3.84 10.72
C ALA A 17 4.96 -2.76 9.77
N ALA A 18 4.20 -1.68 9.56
CA ALA A 18 4.60 -0.56 8.70
C ALA A 18 5.91 0.09 9.16
N LYS A 19 6.12 0.24 10.48
CA LYS A 19 7.36 0.80 11.04
C LYS A 19 8.57 -0.13 10.92
N ALA A 20 8.35 -1.43 10.74
CA ALA A 20 9.42 -2.42 10.59
C ALA A 20 9.91 -2.55 9.14
N VAL A 21 9.19 -2.01 8.16
CA VAL A 21 9.58 -2.05 6.76
C VAL A 21 10.81 -1.16 6.53
N VAL A 22 11.89 -1.76 6.02
CA VAL A 22 13.11 -1.04 5.62
C VAL A 22 13.11 -0.89 4.11
N VAL A 23 13.14 0.35 3.63
CA VAL A 23 13.23 0.67 2.20
C VAL A 23 14.57 1.33 1.93
N GLN A 24 15.27 0.85 0.90
CA GLN A 24 16.50 1.46 0.41
C GLN A 24 16.17 2.39 -0.76
N TYR A 25 16.71 3.60 -0.72
CA TYR A 25 16.50 4.63 -1.73
C TYR A 25 17.85 5.06 -2.31
N GLU A 26 17.82 5.44 -3.57
CA GLU A 26 18.87 6.22 -4.21
C GLU A 26 18.32 7.62 -4.47
N ASP A 27 19.06 8.63 -4.02
CA ASP A 27 18.67 10.03 -4.21
C ASP A 27 18.86 10.43 -5.68
N LEU A 28 17.83 11.03 -6.26
CA LEU A 28 17.87 11.58 -7.60
C LEU A 28 18.01 13.09 -7.56
N GLU A 29 18.84 13.64 -8.45
CA GLU A 29 19.02 15.08 -8.64
C GLU A 29 18.56 15.51 -10.05
N PRO A 30 17.97 16.72 -10.21
CA PRO A 30 17.77 17.74 -9.17
C PRO A 30 16.50 17.53 -8.34
N LYS A 31 16.59 17.80 -7.03
CA LYS A 31 15.40 17.89 -6.14
C LYS A 31 14.66 19.21 -6.35
N ILE A 32 13.51 19.16 -7.01
CA ILE A 32 12.67 20.34 -7.27
C ILE A 32 11.60 20.44 -6.18
N ILE A 33 11.73 21.40 -5.26
CA ILE A 33 10.84 21.54 -4.10
C ILE A 33 10.13 22.90 -4.09
N THR A 34 10.86 23.99 -4.36
CA THR A 34 10.29 25.34 -4.33
C THR A 34 9.75 25.79 -5.70
N ILE A 35 8.92 26.84 -5.70
CA ILE A 35 8.43 27.45 -6.94
C ILE A 35 9.62 27.98 -7.77
N GLU A 36 10.63 28.54 -7.12
CA GLU A 36 11.84 29.02 -7.79
C GLU A 36 12.64 27.88 -8.43
N ASP A 37 12.76 26.73 -7.77
CA ASP A 37 13.41 25.56 -8.35
C ASP A 37 12.68 25.07 -9.60
N ALA A 38 11.34 25.05 -9.55
CA ALA A 38 10.51 24.65 -10.68
C ALA A 38 10.67 25.63 -11.86
N ILE A 39 10.77 26.94 -11.59
CA ILE A 39 11.04 27.96 -12.61
C ILE A 39 12.43 27.77 -13.21
N LEU A 40 13.46 27.56 -12.37
CA LEU A 40 14.85 27.37 -12.80
C LEU A 40 14.99 26.15 -13.71
N HIS A 41 14.30 25.05 -13.39
CA HIS A 41 14.36 23.78 -14.11
C HIS A 41 13.25 23.63 -15.18
N GLN A 42 12.45 24.67 -15.42
CA GLN A 42 11.31 24.66 -16.35
C GLN A 42 10.33 23.48 -16.14
N SER A 43 10.10 23.11 -14.88
CA SER A 43 9.22 21.99 -14.49
C SER A 43 7.80 22.49 -14.23
N PHE A 44 6.95 22.46 -15.26
CA PHE A 44 5.59 22.97 -15.20
C PHE A 44 4.54 21.95 -15.62
N PHE A 45 3.35 22.04 -15.04
CA PHE A 45 2.16 21.40 -15.59
C PHE A 45 1.62 22.24 -16.75
N HIS A 46 1.46 21.64 -17.91
CA HIS A 46 0.92 22.31 -19.10
C HIS A 46 -0.57 21.99 -19.33
N PRO A 47 -1.33 22.90 -19.96
CA PRO A 47 -0.91 24.20 -20.52
C PRO A 47 -0.80 25.33 -19.49
N ILE A 48 0.00 26.37 -19.81
CA ILE A 48 0.06 27.60 -19.02
C ILE A 48 -1.11 28.49 -19.42
N ASN A 49 -1.99 28.79 -18.47
CA ASN A 49 -3.18 29.60 -18.69
C ASN A 49 -2.84 31.10 -18.67
N LYS A 50 -3.37 31.87 -19.64
CA LYS A 50 -3.17 33.32 -19.76
C LYS A 50 -4.49 34.02 -20.07
N ILE A 51 -4.77 35.11 -19.37
CA ILE A 51 -5.93 35.97 -19.63
C ILE A 51 -5.40 37.40 -19.84
N GLU A 52 -5.72 38.01 -20.98
CA GLU A 52 -5.30 39.37 -21.32
C GLU A 52 -6.46 40.18 -21.87
N LYS A 53 -6.46 41.50 -21.61
CA LYS A 53 -7.47 42.43 -22.11
C LYS A 53 -6.86 43.81 -22.32
N GLY A 54 -7.09 44.40 -23.49
CA GLY A 54 -6.60 45.73 -23.85
C GLY A 54 -5.13 45.76 -24.27
N ASN A 55 -4.52 46.95 -24.28
CA ASN A 55 -3.12 47.18 -24.65
C ASN A 55 -2.31 47.61 -23.42
N LEU A 56 -1.54 46.68 -22.84
CA LEU A 56 -0.71 46.94 -21.66
C LEU A 56 0.41 47.95 -21.95
N GLN A 57 1.00 47.90 -23.14
CA GLN A 57 2.14 48.76 -23.48
C GLN A 57 1.74 50.24 -23.50
N GLU A 58 0.63 50.55 -24.15
CA GLU A 58 0.07 51.91 -24.17
C GLU A 58 -0.32 52.38 -22.75
N ALA A 59 -0.84 51.48 -21.92
CA ALA A 59 -1.21 51.81 -20.54
C ALA A 59 0.01 52.15 -19.68
N PHE A 60 1.13 51.42 -19.83
CA PHE A 60 2.37 51.70 -19.12
C PHE A 60 3.01 53.03 -19.56
N GLU A 61 2.98 53.35 -20.86
CA GLU A 61 3.52 54.62 -21.38
C GLU A 61 2.78 55.85 -20.86
N LYS A 62 1.49 55.71 -20.56
CA LYS A 62 0.63 56.80 -20.07
C LYS A 62 0.58 56.89 -18.54
N ALA A 63 1.19 55.97 -17.81
CA ALA A 63 1.09 55.91 -16.36
C ALA A 63 2.00 56.96 -15.69
N ASP A 64 1.46 57.70 -14.72
CA ASP A 64 2.25 58.69 -13.95
C ASP A 64 3.28 58.02 -13.03
N GLN A 65 2.99 56.81 -12.54
CA GLN A 65 3.84 56.05 -11.63
C GLN A 65 3.75 54.55 -11.94
N ILE A 66 4.88 53.85 -11.76
CA ILE A 66 4.99 52.39 -11.88
C ILE A 66 5.53 51.85 -10.55
N ILE A 67 4.85 50.85 -9.98
CA ILE A 67 5.24 50.19 -8.73
C ILE A 67 5.41 48.70 -9.01
N GLU A 68 6.58 48.18 -8.67
CA GLU A 68 6.92 46.77 -8.82
C GLU A 68 7.06 46.10 -7.44
N GLY A 69 6.63 44.85 -7.34
CA GLY A 69 6.72 44.08 -6.12
C GLY A 69 6.48 42.60 -6.35
N LYS A 70 6.85 41.79 -5.34
CA LYS A 70 6.58 40.36 -5.30
C LYS A 70 5.89 40.02 -3.98
N LEU A 71 4.90 39.14 -4.03
CA LEU A 71 4.18 38.64 -2.87
C LEU A 71 4.27 37.11 -2.85
N ARG A 72 4.45 36.54 -1.65
CA ARG A 72 4.33 35.10 -1.41
C ARG A 72 3.19 34.84 -0.45
N ILE A 73 2.44 33.78 -0.72
CA ILE A 73 1.34 33.29 0.13
C ILE A 73 1.64 31.81 0.41
N GLY A 74 1.59 31.42 1.68
CA GLY A 74 1.87 30.06 2.11
C GLY A 74 0.75 29.06 1.76
N GLY A 75 1.05 27.77 1.94
CA GLY A 75 0.04 26.71 1.84
C GLY A 75 -0.92 26.70 3.04
N GLN A 76 -2.03 25.97 2.89
CA GLN A 76 -3.04 25.79 3.93
C GLN A 76 -3.46 24.33 3.98
N GLU A 77 -3.49 23.74 5.18
CA GLU A 77 -4.08 22.43 5.40
C GLU A 77 -5.58 22.55 5.66
N HIS A 78 -6.36 21.59 5.17
CA HIS A 78 -7.82 21.61 5.26
C HIS A 78 -8.31 21.46 6.70
N PHE A 79 -7.62 20.61 7.47
CA PHE A 79 -7.91 20.36 8.88
C PHE A 79 -9.37 19.92 9.17
N TYR A 80 -9.92 19.08 8.29
CA TYR A 80 -11.18 18.39 8.55
C TYR A 80 -11.08 17.53 9.83
N LEU A 81 -12.11 17.56 10.67
CA LEU A 81 -12.09 16.88 11.98
C LEU A 81 -12.24 15.37 11.85
N GLU A 82 -12.98 14.90 10.85
CA GLU A 82 -12.92 13.50 10.44
C GLU A 82 -11.81 13.36 9.40
N THR A 83 -10.77 12.61 9.69
CA THR A 83 -9.70 12.33 8.71
C THR A 83 -10.23 11.52 7.52
N CYS A 84 -9.41 11.39 6.47
CA CYS A 84 -9.71 10.48 5.37
C CYS A 84 -9.96 9.05 5.86
N ALA A 85 -11.09 8.46 5.48
CA ALA A 85 -11.50 7.13 5.90
C ALA A 85 -12.30 6.42 4.79
N ALA A 86 -12.04 5.14 4.61
CA ALA A 86 -12.80 4.27 3.73
C ALA A 86 -12.93 2.87 4.33
N ILE A 87 -14.07 2.23 4.12
CA ILE A 87 -14.31 0.81 4.40
C ILE A 87 -14.70 0.19 3.07
N VAL A 88 -14.02 -0.91 2.69
CA VAL A 88 -14.33 -1.65 1.46
C VAL A 88 -14.80 -3.05 1.84
N VAL A 89 -15.94 -3.44 1.28
CA VAL A 89 -16.57 -4.73 1.51
C VAL A 89 -16.69 -5.45 0.18
N PRO A 90 -15.90 -6.49 -0.08
CA PRO A 90 -16.08 -7.34 -1.25
C PRO A 90 -17.31 -8.25 -1.04
N HIS A 91 -18.08 -8.48 -2.10
CA HIS A 91 -19.27 -9.34 -2.07
C HIS A 91 -18.99 -10.79 -2.50
N GLY A 92 -17.77 -11.10 -2.96
CA GLY A 92 -17.33 -12.45 -3.32
C GLY A 92 -17.74 -12.93 -4.71
N GLU A 93 -18.71 -12.27 -5.35
CA GLU A 93 -19.21 -12.63 -6.68
C GLU A 93 -18.86 -11.55 -7.72
N ASP A 94 -18.51 -11.95 -8.95
CA ASP A 94 -18.35 -11.05 -10.11
C ASP A 94 -17.41 -9.83 -9.92
N GLY A 95 -16.54 -9.85 -8.91
CA GLY A 95 -15.70 -8.71 -8.53
C GLY A 95 -16.49 -7.56 -7.90
N GLU A 96 -17.70 -7.83 -7.40
CA GLU A 96 -18.57 -6.84 -6.78
C GLU A 96 -18.06 -6.37 -5.41
N MET A 97 -18.17 -5.08 -5.15
CA MET A 97 -17.83 -4.50 -3.86
C MET A 97 -18.58 -3.20 -3.56
N GLU A 98 -18.73 -2.94 -2.28
CA GLU A 98 -19.19 -1.66 -1.73
C GLU A 98 -18.05 -0.91 -1.05
N ILE A 99 -17.95 0.39 -1.34
CA ILE A 99 -17.01 1.32 -0.73
C ILE A 99 -17.79 2.34 0.08
N TYR A 100 -17.62 2.34 1.39
CA TYR A 100 -18.12 3.37 2.29
C TYR A 100 -17.01 4.38 2.52
N CYS A 101 -17.13 5.57 1.93
CA CYS A 101 -16.01 6.51 1.85
C CYS A 101 -16.39 7.89 2.39
N SER A 102 -15.48 8.51 3.14
CA SER A 102 -15.56 9.93 3.47
C SER A 102 -15.04 10.75 2.29
N THR A 103 -15.84 10.86 1.23
CA THR A 103 -15.49 11.53 -0.04
C THR A 103 -16.53 12.57 -0.44
N GLN A 104 -16.07 13.65 -1.09
CA GLN A 104 -16.93 14.62 -1.76
C GLN A 104 -17.28 14.18 -3.19
N ASN A 105 -16.56 13.19 -3.74
CA ASN A 105 -16.71 12.73 -5.12
C ASN A 105 -16.84 11.21 -5.19
N PRO A 106 -18.05 10.66 -4.93
CA PRO A 106 -18.28 9.21 -5.00
C PRO A 106 -18.08 8.63 -6.41
N ASP A 107 -18.34 9.40 -7.45
CA ASP A 107 -18.17 9.00 -8.86
C ASP A 107 -16.70 8.72 -9.19
N MET A 108 -15.81 9.69 -8.90
CA MET A 108 -14.38 9.50 -9.11
C MET A 108 -13.81 8.38 -8.23
N THR A 109 -14.33 8.23 -7.01
CA THR A 109 -13.95 7.15 -6.10
C THR A 109 -14.28 5.78 -6.70
N GLN A 110 -15.49 5.62 -7.24
CA GLN A 110 -15.93 4.41 -7.92
C GLN A 110 -15.06 4.11 -9.15
N MET A 111 -14.90 5.10 -10.05
CA MET A 111 -14.15 4.91 -11.29
C MET A 111 -12.69 4.53 -11.03
N LEU A 112 -12.01 5.18 -10.09
CA LEU A 112 -10.61 4.89 -9.79
C LEU A 112 -10.43 3.55 -9.09
N ALA A 113 -11.36 3.13 -8.23
CA ALA A 113 -11.34 1.79 -7.64
C ALA A 113 -11.56 0.71 -8.72
N ALA A 114 -12.59 0.86 -9.56
CA ALA A 114 -12.87 -0.07 -10.66
C ALA A 114 -11.68 -0.20 -11.62
N LYS A 115 -11.06 0.93 -11.99
CA LYS A 115 -9.85 0.95 -12.82
C LYS A 115 -8.65 0.28 -12.16
N ALA A 116 -8.43 0.49 -10.86
CA ALA A 116 -7.33 -0.14 -10.13
C ALA A 116 -7.48 -1.66 -10.03
N LEU A 117 -8.74 -2.14 -9.96
CA LEU A 117 -9.08 -3.56 -9.91
C LEU A 117 -9.13 -4.23 -11.29
N GLY A 118 -9.30 -3.44 -12.36
CA GLY A 118 -9.52 -3.96 -13.70
C GLY A 118 -10.94 -4.50 -13.92
N VAL A 119 -11.91 -4.06 -13.13
CA VAL A 119 -13.34 -4.47 -13.25
C VAL A 119 -14.18 -3.36 -13.89
N PRO A 120 -15.33 -3.69 -14.51
CA PRO A 120 -16.27 -2.69 -14.98
C PRO A 120 -16.84 -1.84 -13.83
N ALA A 121 -17.11 -0.56 -14.08
CA ALA A 121 -17.56 0.38 -13.04
C ALA A 121 -18.89 -0.03 -12.36
N ASN A 122 -19.74 -0.80 -13.03
CA ASN A 122 -20.99 -1.30 -12.44
C ASN A 122 -20.80 -2.34 -11.33
N ARG A 123 -19.58 -2.88 -11.14
CA ARG A 123 -19.25 -3.81 -10.04
C ARG A 123 -18.84 -3.10 -8.76
N VAL A 124 -18.58 -1.79 -8.80
CA VAL A 124 -18.17 -1.02 -7.62
C VAL A 124 -19.28 -0.05 -7.26
N VAL A 125 -19.69 -0.01 -6.00
CA VAL A 125 -20.67 0.96 -5.50
C VAL A 125 -20.04 1.82 -4.41
N CYS A 126 -19.96 3.13 -4.60
CA CYS A 126 -19.48 4.06 -3.58
C CYS A 126 -20.67 4.68 -2.81
N ARG A 127 -20.69 4.51 -1.49
CA ARG A 127 -21.74 5.00 -0.58
C ARG A 127 -21.18 6.06 0.35
N VAL A 128 -21.85 7.21 0.43
CA VAL A 128 -21.49 8.32 1.31
C VAL A 128 -22.72 8.76 2.08
N LYS A 129 -22.68 8.70 3.42
CA LYS A 129 -23.79 9.15 4.28
C LYS A 129 -23.64 10.61 4.69
N ARG A 130 -22.48 10.94 5.26
CA ARG A 130 -22.04 12.27 5.70
C ARG A 130 -20.52 12.29 5.77
N ILE A 131 -19.91 13.48 5.82
CA ILE A 131 -18.46 13.66 6.03
C ILE A 131 -18.23 14.71 7.12
N GLY A 132 -17.24 14.49 7.99
CA GLY A 132 -16.86 15.40 9.07
C GLY A 132 -15.88 16.49 8.63
N GLY A 133 -16.27 17.25 7.60
CA GLY A 133 -15.44 18.24 6.93
C GLY A 133 -14.68 17.67 5.73
N GLY A 134 -14.49 18.50 4.69
CA GLY A 134 -13.80 18.13 3.46
C GLY A 134 -13.02 19.28 2.84
N PHE A 135 -13.68 20.43 2.63
CA PHE A 135 -13.06 21.69 2.16
C PHE A 135 -12.24 21.55 0.86
N GLY A 136 -12.57 20.59 0.00
CA GLY A 136 -11.83 20.25 -1.23
C GLY A 136 -10.81 19.12 -1.04
N GLY A 137 -10.31 18.92 0.19
CA GLY A 137 -9.31 17.90 0.50
C GLY A 137 -9.79 16.46 0.34
N LYS A 138 -11.12 16.25 0.30
CA LYS A 138 -11.76 14.94 0.08
C LYS A 138 -12.44 14.83 -1.29
N GLU A 139 -12.12 15.73 -2.23
CA GLU A 139 -12.64 15.66 -3.60
C GLU A 139 -11.89 14.61 -4.44
N THR A 140 -10.56 14.61 -4.37
CA THR A 140 -9.73 13.72 -5.20
C THR A 140 -8.71 12.90 -4.41
N ARG A 141 -8.20 13.45 -3.31
CA ARG A 141 -7.08 12.83 -2.56
C ARG A 141 -7.48 11.54 -1.85
N ILE A 142 -8.71 11.45 -1.37
CA ILE A 142 -9.26 10.24 -0.73
C ILE A 142 -9.32 9.06 -1.69
N CYS A 143 -9.44 9.30 -3.00
CA CYS A 143 -9.56 8.23 -4.00
C CYS A 143 -8.33 7.31 -4.00
N VAL A 144 -7.13 7.84 -3.72
CA VAL A 144 -5.90 7.03 -3.60
C VAL A 144 -6.06 6.00 -2.47
N LEU A 145 -6.52 6.45 -1.30
CA LEU A 145 -6.72 5.60 -0.14
C LEU A 145 -7.81 4.55 -0.38
N SER A 146 -8.96 4.95 -0.94
CA SER A 146 -10.04 4.00 -1.22
C SER A 146 -9.65 2.96 -2.28
N SER A 147 -8.91 3.35 -3.32
CA SER A 147 -8.43 2.42 -4.36
C SER A 147 -7.43 1.42 -3.78
N VAL A 148 -6.52 1.87 -2.91
CA VAL A 148 -5.60 0.98 -2.19
C VAL A 148 -6.37 -0.02 -1.32
N CYS A 149 -7.35 0.44 -0.54
CA CYS A 149 -8.19 -0.44 0.27
C CYS A 149 -8.98 -1.43 -0.60
N ALA A 150 -9.44 -1.00 -1.77
CA ALA A 150 -10.17 -1.87 -2.70
C ALA A 150 -9.28 -2.98 -3.26
N VAL A 151 -8.06 -2.66 -3.69
CA VAL A 151 -7.09 -3.67 -4.14
C VAL A 151 -6.74 -4.64 -3.02
N ALA A 152 -6.52 -4.14 -1.80
CA ALA A 152 -6.26 -4.98 -0.63
C ALA A 152 -7.41 -5.95 -0.34
N ALA A 153 -8.65 -5.46 -0.35
CA ALA A 153 -9.84 -6.26 -0.11
C ALA A 153 -10.12 -7.29 -1.22
N HIS A 154 -9.72 -6.98 -2.46
CA HIS A 154 -9.97 -7.86 -3.61
C HIS A 154 -8.89 -8.95 -3.78
N LYS A 155 -7.62 -8.62 -3.53
CA LYS A 155 -6.49 -9.52 -3.83
C LYS A 155 -6.06 -10.43 -2.68
N LEU A 156 -6.48 -10.12 -1.45
CA LEU A 156 -5.98 -10.83 -0.27
C LEU A 156 -7.14 -11.41 0.53
N VAL A 157 -7.09 -12.72 0.69
CA VAL A 157 -7.99 -13.46 1.56
C VAL A 157 -7.23 -13.86 2.81
N TRP A 158 -7.79 -13.52 3.97
CA TRP A 158 -7.22 -13.86 5.27
C TRP A 158 -8.10 -14.87 6.00
N ARG A 159 -7.44 -15.86 6.61
CA ARG A 159 -8.07 -16.88 7.46
C ARG A 159 -7.19 -17.14 8.66
N ASP A 160 -7.69 -16.81 9.85
CA ASP A 160 -6.96 -17.12 11.07
C ASP A 160 -6.98 -18.63 11.36
N SER A 161 -5.79 -19.18 11.59
CA SER A 161 -5.61 -20.56 12.05
C SER A 161 -5.42 -20.67 13.55
N GLY A 162 -5.25 -19.56 14.27
CA GLY A 162 -4.91 -19.53 15.70
C GLY A 162 -3.60 -20.27 16.00
N CYS A 163 -2.70 -20.38 15.02
CA CYS A 163 -1.49 -21.22 15.08
C CYS A 163 -1.75 -22.70 15.41
N ASN A 164 -2.94 -23.22 15.10
CA ASN A 164 -3.29 -24.62 15.29
C ASN A 164 -3.17 -25.40 13.97
N ALA A 165 -2.50 -26.56 13.99
CA ALA A 165 -2.26 -27.36 12.77
C ALA A 165 -3.55 -27.88 12.10
N VAL A 166 -4.54 -28.32 12.89
CA VAL A 166 -5.82 -28.83 12.37
C VAL A 166 -6.61 -27.70 11.73
N THR A 167 -6.72 -26.57 12.43
CA THR A 167 -7.40 -25.39 11.89
C THR A 167 -6.67 -24.86 10.67
N ALA A 168 -5.34 -24.82 10.66
CA ALA A 168 -4.55 -24.38 9.51
C ALA A 168 -4.80 -25.25 8.29
N ALA A 169 -4.84 -26.59 8.44
CA ALA A 169 -5.18 -27.50 7.35
C ALA A 169 -6.58 -27.19 6.79
N GLY A 170 -7.59 -27.04 7.66
CA GLY A 170 -8.95 -26.68 7.24
C GLY A 170 -9.02 -25.35 6.50
N ARG A 171 -8.39 -24.30 7.04
CA ARG A 171 -8.34 -22.98 6.39
C ARG A 171 -7.61 -23.02 5.06
N THR A 172 -6.56 -23.82 4.93
CA THR A 172 -5.84 -23.99 3.66
C THR A 172 -6.71 -24.70 2.61
N VAL A 173 -7.54 -25.67 3.01
CA VAL A 173 -8.55 -26.25 2.11
C VAL A 173 -9.55 -25.18 1.67
N GLU A 174 -10.12 -24.40 2.60
CA GLU A 174 -11.08 -23.32 2.26
C GLU A 174 -10.47 -22.29 1.29
N LEU A 175 -9.21 -21.90 1.51
CA LEU A 175 -8.50 -20.99 0.61
C LEU A 175 -8.37 -21.55 -0.81
N TYR A 176 -8.22 -22.86 -0.95
CA TYR A 176 -8.13 -23.51 -2.25
C TYR A 176 -9.50 -23.72 -2.90
N THR A 177 -10.46 -24.28 -2.17
CA THR A 177 -11.74 -24.73 -2.73
C THR A 177 -12.75 -23.62 -2.89
N ASP A 178 -12.77 -22.67 -1.95
CA ASP A 178 -13.83 -21.66 -1.90
C ASP A 178 -13.30 -20.34 -2.49
N GLU A 179 -12.06 -19.99 -2.15
CA GLU A 179 -11.45 -18.69 -2.48
C GLU A 179 -10.54 -18.75 -3.71
N HIS A 180 -10.21 -19.95 -4.18
CA HIS A 180 -9.45 -20.19 -5.41
C HIS A 180 -8.12 -19.41 -5.48
N VAL A 181 -7.36 -19.38 -4.37
CA VAL A 181 -6.14 -18.56 -4.27
C VAL A 181 -5.02 -19.04 -5.19
N ASP A 182 -4.28 -18.09 -5.77
CA ASP A 182 -3.11 -18.37 -6.62
C ASP A 182 -1.83 -18.67 -5.80
N ALA A 183 -1.79 -18.25 -4.54
CA ALA A 183 -0.66 -18.44 -3.64
C ALA A 183 -1.10 -18.40 -2.17
N ILE A 184 -0.35 -19.08 -1.31
CA ILE A 184 -0.64 -19.15 0.13
C ILE A 184 0.50 -18.54 0.93
N LEU A 185 0.17 -17.54 1.77
CA LEU A 185 1.06 -17.06 2.82
C LEU A 185 0.83 -17.91 4.07
N CYS A 186 1.78 -18.79 4.37
CA CYS A 186 1.69 -19.70 5.49
C CYS A 186 1.77 -18.96 6.84
N PRO A 187 1.14 -19.49 7.89
CA PRO A 187 1.22 -18.92 9.23
C PRO A 187 2.67 -18.93 9.75
N PRO A 188 3.01 -18.04 10.71
CA PRO A 188 4.36 -17.93 11.24
C PRO A 188 4.75 -19.13 12.13
N CYS A 189 3.79 -19.89 12.61
CA CYS A 189 3.97 -21.00 13.54
C CYS A 189 4.32 -22.31 12.80
N ASN A 190 5.32 -23.05 13.30
CA ASN A 190 5.88 -24.25 12.66
C ASN A 190 4.83 -25.28 12.25
N ASP A 191 4.08 -25.85 13.20
CA ASP A 191 3.17 -26.97 12.91
C ASP A 191 2.01 -26.56 11.99
N ALA A 192 1.49 -25.35 12.17
CA ALA A 192 0.47 -24.78 11.30
C ALA A 192 1.01 -24.56 9.88
N CYS A 193 2.24 -24.05 9.75
CA CYS A 193 2.90 -23.84 8.45
C CYS A 193 3.16 -25.16 7.74
N VAL A 194 3.61 -26.19 8.46
CA VAL A 194 3.84 -27.53 7.90
C VAL A 194 2.55 -28.09 7.32
N ALA A 195 1.44 -28.00 8.05
CA ALA A 195 0.14 -28.46 7.58
C ALA A 195 -0.30 -27.73 6.29
N SER A 196 -0.24 -26.40 6.28
CA SER A 196 -0.59 -25.60 5.10
C SER A 196 0.34 -25.85 3.91
N ALA A 197 1.65 -25.99 4.13
CA ALA A 197 2.62 -26.15 3.06
C ALA A 197 2.57 -27.53 2.40
N LEU A 198 2.27 -28.60 3.15
CA LEU A 198 2.04 -29.93 2.57
C LEU A 198 0.83 -29.94 1.64
N LEU A 199 -0.27 -29.32 2.06
CA LEU A 199 -1.47 -29.18 1.24
C LEU A 199 -1.21 -28.33 -0.01
N ALA A 200 -0.48 -27.21 0.13
CA ALA A 200 -0.08 -26.39 -1.00
C ALA A 200 0.80 -27.16 -2.01
N GLY A 201 1.72 -28.00 -1.53
CA GLY A 201 2.53 -28.88 -2.37
C GLY A 201 1.69 -29.91 -3.14
N TYR A 202 0.67 -30.47 -2.49
CA TYR A 202 -0.27 -31.40 -3.13
C TYR A 202 -1.06 -30.75 -4.28
N TRP A 203 -1.54 -29.51 -4.10
CA TRP A 203 -2.25 -28.77 -5.16
C TRP A 203 -1.33 -28.01 -6.12
N ASN A 204 -0.01 -28.14 -5.95
CA ASN A 204 1.00 -27.41 -6.73
C ASN A 204 0.79 -25.88 -6.69
N ILE A 205 0.44 -25.35 -5.52
CA ILE A 205 0.25 -23.92 -5.27
C ILE A 205 1.50 -23.36 -4.57
N PRO A 206 2.05 -22.22 -5.02
CA PRO A 206 3.13 -21.54 -4.33
C PRO A 206 2.78 -21.23 -2.87
N ALA A 207 3.63 -21.69 -1.95
CA ALA A 207 3.51 -21.41 -0.53
C ALA A 207 4.71 -20.58 -0.06
N ILE A 208 4.46 -19.54 0.74
CA ILE A 208 5.50 -18.66 1.27
C ILE A 208 5.35 -18.57 2.77
N THR A 209 6.44 -18.82 3.51
CA THR A 209 6.49 -18.56 4.95
C THR A 209 7.56 -17.54 5.28
N TRP A 210 7.24 -16.65 6.21
CA TRP A 210 8.14 -15.58 6.63
C TRP A 210 8.84 -15.85 7.96
N ALA A 211 8.30 -16.73 8.81
CA ALA A 211 8.82 -16.95 10.16
C ALA A 211 8.94 -18.42 10.57
N ALA A 212 8.21 -19.35 9.94
CA ALA A 212 8.27 -20.75 10.32
C ALA A 212 9.65 -21.35 9.97
N MET A 213 10.23 -22.09 10.91
CA MET A 213 11.61 -22.56 10.84
C MET A 213 11.81 -24.06 11.03
N ASP A 214 10.73 -24.83 11.04
CA ASP A 214 10.77 -26.28 11.19
C ASP A 214 11.73 -26.96 10.18
N PRO A 215 12.69 -27.78 10.63
CA PRO A 215 13.63 -28.47 9.74
C PRO A 215 12.98 -29.39 8.70
N ARG A 216 11.76 -29.91 8.96
CA ARG A 216 11.03 -30.76 8.01
C ARG A 216 10.80 -30.05 6.68
N MET A 217 10.64 -28.72 6.71
CA MET A 217 10.37 -27.88 5.54
C MET A 217 11.57 -27.75 4.59
N ASP A 218 12.73 -28.29 4.95
CA ASP A 218 13.91 -28.32 4.08
C ASP A 218 13.84 -29.48 3.05
N ASP A 219 12.95 -30.46 3.24
CA ASP A 219 12.70 -31.52 2.28
C ASP A 219 11.96 -30.98 1.04
N LYS A 220 12.69 -30.79 -0.06
CA LYS A 220 12.14 -30.27 -1.33
C LYS A 220 11.31 -31.28 -2.13
N ILE A 221 11.27 -32.54 -1.71
CA ILE A 221 10.33 -33.52 -2.28
C ILE A 221 8.96 -33.33 -1.62
N LEU A 222 8.92 -33.18 -0.30
CA LEU A 222 7.68 -32.98 0.46
C LEU A 222 7.15 -31.55 0.38
N PHE A 223 8.03 -30.55 0.37
CA PHE A 223 7.72 -29.12 0.36
C PHE A 223 8.22 -28.46 -0.93
N ASN A 224 7.84 -29.05 -2.06
CA ASN A 224 8.30 -28.67 -3.40
C ASN A 224 7.88 -27.25 -3.83
N THR A 225 6.76 -26.73 -3.34
CA THR A 225 6.26 -25.37 -3.64
C THR A 225 6.54 -24.35 -2.54
N LEU A 226 7.13 -24.76 -1.42
CA LEU A 226 7.39 -23.89 -0.27
C LEU A 226 8.68 -23.08 -0.43
N THR A 227 8.53 -21.76 -0.34
CA THR A 227 9.61 -20.79 -0.25
C THR A 227 9.65 -20.17 1.14
N ARG A 228 10.85 -20.05 1.70
CA ARG A 228 11.09 -19.43 3.01
C ARG A 228 11.75 -18.08 2.79
N LEU A 229 11.21 -17.02 3.39
CA LEU A 229 11.83 -15.68 3.34
C LEU A 229 12.99 -15.56 4.33
N LEU A 230 12.91 -16.25 5.48
CA LEU A 230 14.02 -16.37 6.42
C LEU A 230 14.73 -17.71 6.24
N LEU A 231 16.06 -17.65 6.17
CA LEU A 231 16.91 -18.83 6.08
C LEU A 231 16.77 -19.70 7.35
N PRO A 232 16.84 -21.03 7.23
CA PRO A 232 16.93 -21.90 8.40
C PRO A 232 18.15 -21.53 9.25
N PHE A 233 18.03 -21.59 10.57
CA PHE A 233 19.18 -21.41 11.49
C PHE A 233 20.33 -22.38 11.16
N ASN A 234 20.01 -23.56 10.63
CA ASN A 234 21.01 -24.55 10.20
C ASN A 234 21.84 -24.07 8.98
N SER A 235 21.32 -23.12 8.19
CA SER A 235 21.99 -22.51 7.04
C SER A 235 22.84 -21.30 7.44
N LEU A 236 22.66 -20.75 8.66
CA LEU A 236 23.46 -19.66 9.22
C LEU A 236 24.85 -20.12 9.75
N GLY A 237 25.19 -21.40 9.58
CA GLY A 237 26.56 -21.88 9.56
C GLY A 237 26.90 -22.92 10.63
N LYS A 238 27.63 -23.97 10.20
CA LYS A 238 28.68 -24.55 11.03
C LYS A 238 29.60 -23.40 11.44
N PHE A 239 29.42 -22.86 12.64
CA PHE A 239 30.42 -22.05 13.31
C PHE A 239 31.59 -22.98 13.66
N ASN A 240 32.44 -23.28 12.68
CA ASN A 240 33.76 -23.81 12.95
C ASN A 240 34.53 -22.74 13.72
N SER A 241 35.19 -23.21 14.77
CA SER A 241 35.96 -22.50 15.79
C SER A 241 37.13 -21.64 15.29
N LEU A 242 36.89 -20.67 14.41
CA LEU A 242 37.90 -19.68 14.01
C LEU A 242 37.39 -18.27 14.28
N GLY A 243 37.97 -17.68 15.32
CA GLY A 243 37.94 -16.24 15.58
C GLY A 243 36.76 -15.76 16.41
N LYS A 244 37.03 -15.38 17.65
CA LYS A 244 36.17 -14.48 18.43
C LYS A 244 35.92 -13.21 17.60
N VAL A 245 34.72 -13.05 17.06
CA VAL A 245 34.24 -11.73 16.60
C VAL A 245 33.33 -11.19 17.69
N ASN A 246 33.85 -10.25 18.47
CA ASN A 246 33.05 -9.43 19.38
C ASN A 246 32.10 -8.56 18.55
N LEU A 247 30.80 -8.88 18.57
CA LEU A 247 29.74 -8.03 18.04
C LEU A 247 28.86 -7.49 19.19
N PHE A 248 29.49 -6.93 20.23
CA PHE A 248 28.84 -6.06 21.21
C PHE A 248 29.89 -5.16 21.87
N SER A 249 30.26 -4.07 21.19
CA SER A 249 30.88 -2.87 21.78
C SER A 249 31.39 -1.98 20.65
N GLN A 250 30.53 -1.12 20.12
CA GLN A 250 30.85 0.24 19.67
C GLN A 250 29.59 0.80 19.02
N TYR A 251 28.78 1.48 19.84
CA TYR A 251 27.95 2.65 19.53
C TYR A 251 27.20 2.99 20.84
N MET A 252 27.97 3.54 21.80
CA MET A 252 27.53 4.70 22.59
C MET A 252 28.08 5.93 21.88
#